data_AF-A0A7W5FHV5-F1
#
_entry.id   AF-A0A7W5FHV5-F1
#
_cell.length_a   1.000
_cell.length_b   1.000
_cell.length_c   1.000
_cell.angle_alpha   90.00
_cell.angle_beta   90.00
_cell.angle_gamma   90.00
#
_symmetry.space_group_name_H-M   'P 1'
#
loop_
_entity.id
_entity.type
_entity.pdbx_description
1 polymer ?
#
loop_
_entity_poly.entity_id
_entity_poly.type
_entity_poly.pdbx_seq_one_letter_code
_entity_poly.pdbx_strand_id
1 'polypeptide(L)' 'MTADELAAVTWTRAWRQGPVTVRLGETGDGRWVAWHSRRGGYAYWTERGACDRAERMLSRGLWSAVEPAQETTAA' A
#
# COMPACT_ATOMS: atom_id res chain seq x y z
N MET A 1 6.50 -3.95 -10.91
CA MET A 1 5.24 -4.66 -10.62
C MET A 1 4.27 -4.45 -11.76
N THR A 2 3.74 -5.51 -12.36
CA THR A 2 2.72 -5.49 -13.41
C THR A 2 1.32 -5.30 -12.81
N ALA A 3 0.31 -5.09 -13.67
CA ALA A 3 -1.09 -5.00 -13.22
C ALA A 3 -1.61 -6.33 -12.64
N ASP A 4 -1.15 -7.46 -13.18
CA ASP A 4 -1.53 -8.79 -12.68
C ASP A 4 -0.88 -9.07 -11.32
N GLU A 5 0.40 -8.71 -11.15
CA GLU A 5 1.10 -8.82 -9.86
C GLU A 5 0.42 -7.95 -8.78
N LEU A 6 -0.14 -6.80 -9.17
CA LEU A 6 -0.90 -5.93 -8.28
C LEU A 6 -2.24 -6.54 -7.86
N ALA A 7 -2.97 -7.13 -8.81
CA ALA A 7 -4.27 -7.76 -8.54
C ALA A 7 -4.14 -8.98 -7.62
N ALA A 8 -2.97 -9.61 -7.59
CA ALA A 8 -2.65 -10.73 -6.71
C ALA A 8 -2.27 -10.31 -5.28
N VAL A 9 -2.19 -9.02 -4.96
CA VAL A 9 -1.84 -8.55 -3.61
C VAL A 9 -3.06 -8.61 -2.68
N THR A 10 -2.91 -9.33 -1.57
CA THR A 10 -3.88 -9.32 -0.46
C THR A 10 -3.55 -8.18 0.49
N TRP A 11 -4.45 -7.21 0.63
CA TRP A 11 -4.23 -6.01 1.44
C TRP A 11 -4.80 -6.16 2.84
N THR A 12 -3.98 -5.86 3.85
CA THR A 12 -4.33 -6.18 5.24
C THR A 12 -4.34 -4.95 6.16
N ARG A 13 -3.63 -3.87 5.83
CA ARG A 13 -3.54 -2.68 6.68
C ARG A 13 -3.37 -1.38 5.89
N ALA A 14 -3.89 -0.30 6.44
CA ALA A 14 -3.66 1.06 5.95
C ALA A 14 -3.47 2.04 7.11
N TRP A 15 -2.49 2.92 6.99
CA TRP A 15 -2.18 3.98 7.96
C TRP A 15 -2.21 5.34 7.29
N ARG A 16 -2.52 6.38 8.06
CA ARG A 16 -2.44 7.77 7.64
C ARG A 16 -1.50 8.53 8.57
N GLN A 17 -0.53 9.21 7.98
CA GLN A 17 0.32 10.18 8.67
C GLN A 17 0.20 11.53 7.94
N GLY A 18 -0.57 12.45 8.53
CA GLY A 18 -0.87 13.74 7.90
C GLY A 18 -1.52 13.59 6.51
N PRO A 19 -0.91 14.13 5.44
CA PRO A 19 -1.41 13.97 4.07
C PRO A 19 -0.94 12.66 3.40
N VAL A 20 -0.13 11.84 4.05
CA VAL A 20 0.39 10.60 3.47
C VAL A 20 -0.44 9.42 3.93
N THR A 21 -0.77 8.53 3.01
CA THR A 21 -1.35 7.22 3.32
C THR A 21 -0.34 6.15 2.95
N VAL A 22 -0.10 5.20 3.86
CA VAL A 22 0.72 4.01 3.64
C VAL A 22 -0.17 2.79 3.74
N ARG A 23 0.03 1.80 2.88
CA ARG A 23 -0.66 0.50 2.96
C ARG A 23 0.34 -0.63 2.95
N LEU A 24 -0.03 -1.75 3.55
CA LEU A 24 0.73 -3.00 3.55
C LEU A 24 -0.13 -4.13 2.98
N GLY A 25 0.46 -4.94 2.11
CA GLY A 25 -0.16 -6.13 1.55
C GLY A 25 0.85 -7.24 1.28
N GLU A 26 0.35 -8.43 1.03
CA GLU A 26 1.12 -9.64 0.76
C GLU A 26 0.84 -10.11 -0.67
N THR A 27 1.89 -10.39 -1.44
CA THR A 27 1.79 -10.95 -2.79
C THR A 27 1.51 -12.45 -2.75
N GLY A 28 1.04 -13.03 -3.86
CA GLY A 28 0.77 -14.47 -3.96
C GLY A 28 1.98 -15.40 -3.75
N ASP A 29 3.21 -14.87 -3.82
CA ASP A 29 4.46 -15.58 -3.51
C ASP A 29 4.95 -15.35 -2.06
N GLY A 30 4.14 -14.73 -1.20
CA GLY A 30 4.42 -14.52 0.22
C GLY A 30 5.33 -13.33 0.55
N ARG A 31 5.62 -12.45 -0.42
CA ARG A 31 6.38 -11.22 -0.16
C ARG A 31 5.47 -10.11 0.36
N TRP A 32 5.99 -9.32 1.29
CA TRP A 32 5.30 -8.14 1.80
C TRP A 32 5.66 -6.91 0.97
N VAL A 33 4.64 -6.12 0.61
CA VAL A 33 4.79 -4.87 -0.13
C VAL A 33 4.12 -3.72 0.61
N ALA A 34 4.85 -2.62 0.75
CA ALA A 34 4.31 -1.36 1.23
C ALA A 34 4.13 -0.39 0.07
N TRP A 35 3.07 0.42 0.09
CA TRP A 35 2.88 1.50 -0.88
C TRP A 35 2.49 2.79 -0.19
N HIS A 36 3.00 3.92 -0.68
CA HIS A 36 2.63 5.24 -0.19
C HIS A 36 1.91 6.09 -1.25
N SER A 37 1.00 6.96 -0.81
CA SER A 37 0.35 7.93 -1.70
C SER A 37 1.34 9.02 -2.13
N ARG A 38 1.26 9.47 -3.39
CA ARG A 38 1.99 10.66 -3.87
C ARG A 38 1.24 11.97 -3.61
N ARG A 39 -0.03 11.90 -3.21
CA ARG A 39 -0.92 13.06 -2.98
C ARG A 39 -1.72 12.89 -1.68
N GLY A 40 -2.18 14.03 -1.16
CA GLY A 40 -2.91 14.19 0.11
C GLY A 40 -3.93 13.10 0.42
N GLY A 41 -3.92 12.64 1.66
CA GLY A 41 -4.69 11.51 2.15
C GLY A 41 -6.16 11.85 2.37
N TYR A 42 -7.02 10.89 2.04
CA TYR A 42 -8.43 10.89 2.37
C TYR A 42 -8.64 10.20 3.73
N ALA A 43 -9.63 10.65 4.50
CA ALA A 43 -10.12 9.86 5.63
C ALA A 43 -11.00 8.73 5.10
N TYR A 44 -10.72 7.49 5.52
CA TYR A 44 -11.52 6.32 5.16
C TYR A 44 -12.30 5.87 6.38
N TRP A 45 -13.60 5.66 6.20
CA TRP A 45 -14.51 5.28 7.28
C TRP A 45 -14.48 3.77 7.58
N THR A 46 -13.93 2.96 6.66
CA THR A 46 -13.76 1.51 6.81
C THR A 46 -12.45 1.04 6.16
N GLU A 47 -11.90 -0.05 6.68
CA GLU A 47 -10.67 -0.67 6.14
C GLU A 47 -10.86 -1.16 4.70
N ARG A 48 -11.97 -1.84 4.40
CA ARG A 48 -12.32 -2.27 3.04
C ARG A 48 -12.41 -1.09 2.06
N GLY A 49 -13.06 0.01 2.45
CA GLY A 49 -13.15 1.21 1.61
C GLY A 49 -11.78 1.86 1.36
N ALA A 50 -10.86 1.77 2.32
CA ALA A 50 -9.48 2.19 2.13
C ALA A 50 -8.75 1.30 1.10
N CYS A 51 -8.94 -0.02 1.17
CA CYS A 51 -8.35 -0.98 0.24
C CYS A 51 -8.86 -0.80 -1.20
N ASP A 52 -10.18 -0.74 -1.41
CA ASP A 52 -10.79 -0.56 -2.75
C ASP A 52 -10.30 0.73 -3.42
N ARG A 53 -10.21 1.83 -2.65
CA ARG A 53 -9.70 3.10 -3.15
C ARG A 53 -8.23 2.99 -3.50
N ALA A 54 -7.43 2.37 -2.65
CA ALA A 54 -6.00 2.25 -2.86
C ALA A 54 -5.69 1.40 -4.10
N GLU A 55 -6.43 0.32 -4.37
CA GLU A 55 -6.35 -0.43 -5.63
C GLU A 55 -6.62 0.46 -6.85
N ARG A 56 -7.70 1.26 -6.81
CA ARG A 56 -8.02 2.22 -7.87
C ARG A 56 -6.92 3.28 -8.07
N MET A 57 -6.18 3.65 -7.03
CA MET A 57 -5.11 4.64 -7.13
C MET A 57 -3.79 4.03 -7.62
N LEU A 58 -3.54 2.76 -7.30
CA LEU A 58 -2.41 1.99 -7.82
C LEU A 58 -2.55 1.76 -9.32
N SER A 59 -3.73 1.37 -9.80
CA SER A 59 -3.99 1.23 -11.24
C SER A 59 -3.86 2.54 -12.02
N ARG A 60 -3.91 3.68 -11.33
CA ARG A 60 -3.67 5.03 -11.88
C ARG A 60 -2.22 5.52 -11.74
N GLY A 61 -1.31 4.72 -11.17
CA GLY A 61 0.09 5.10 -10.96
C GLY A 61 0.30 6.23 -9.94
N LEU A 62 -0.68 6.50 -9.08
CA LEU A 62 -0.63 7.60 -8.10
C LEU A 62 0.04 7.24 -6.78
N TRP A 63 0.43 5.97 -6.62
CA TRP A 63 1.12 5.43 -5.46
C TRP A 63 2.43 4.80 -5.93
N SER A 64 3.43 4.76 -5.04
CA SER A 64 4.72 4.11 -5.31
C SER A 64 4.97 3.00 -4.30
N ALA A 65 5.58 1.91 -4.77
CA ALA A 65 6.07 0.85 -3.90
C ALA A 65 7.19 1.43 -3.04
N VAL A 66 7.21 1.02 -1.78
CA VAL A 66 8.29 1.29 -0.86
C VAL A 66 8.95 -0.05 -0.64
N GLU A 67 10.25 -0.12 -0.92
CA GLU A 67 11.04 -1.24 -0.42
C GLU A 67 10.82 -1.31 1.10
N PRO A 68 10.60 -2.50 1.67
CA PRO A 68 10.58 -2.64 3.12
C PRO A 68 11.88 -2.00 3.63
N ALA A 69 11.73 -1.03 4.54
CA ALA A 69 12.90 -0.52 5.24
C ALA A 69 13.59 -1.75 5.81
N GLN A 70 14.83 -2.03 5.36
CA GLN A 70 15.60 -3.10 5.96
C GLN A 70 15.57 -2.81 7.46
N GLU A 71 15.07 -3.77 8.24
CA GLU A 71 15.16 -3.70 9.68
C GLU A 71 16.64 -3.46 9.98
N THR A 72 16.97 -2.22 10.33
CA THR A 72 18.26 -1.94 10.93
C THR A 72 18.11 -2.51 12.33
N THR A 73 18.35 -3.81 12.45
CA THR A 73 18.54 -4.45 13.75
C THR A 73 19.78 -3.78 14.32
N ALA A 74 19.57 -2.77 15.17
CA ALA A 74 20.64 -2.22 15.98
C ALA A 74 21.12 -3.37 16.88
N ALA A 75 22.38 -3.75 16.70
CA ALA A 75 23.07 -4.76 17.48
C ALA A 75 23.26 -4.34 18.95
#